data_AF-A0A235BNL4-F1
#
_entry.id   AF-A0A235BNL4-F1
#
_cell.length_a   1.000
_cell.length_b   1.000
_cell.length_c   1.000
_cell.angle_alpha   90.00
_cell.angle_beta   90.00
_cell.angle_gamma   90.00
#
_symmetry.space_group_name_H-M   'P 1'
#
loop_
_entity.id
_entity.type
_entity.pdbx_description
1 polymer ?
#
loop_
_entity_poly.entity_id
_entity_poly.type
_entity_poly.pdbx_seq_one_letter_code
_entity_poly.pdbx_strand_id
1 'polypeptide(L)' 'RHLLHQPLQVSKSRIKRLRGTRRPQYRLRVGNVRVFYDVRDDEVEVLAIVEKSQAAAWLKRTGVYDEESSIS' A
#
# COMPACT_ATOMS: atom_id res chain seq x y z
N ARG A 1 -12.48 -3.13 10.21
CA ARG A 1 -11.84 -4.17 11.05
C ARG A 1 -11.01 -5.13 10.17
N HIS A 2 -9.92 -4.65 9.54
CA HIS A 2 -9.14 -5.45 8.55
C HIS A 2 -7.65 -5.55 8.89
N LEU A 3 -6.98 -4.44 9.21
CA LEU A 3 -5.54 -4.46 9.54
C LEU A 3 -5.23 -5.19 10.85
N LEU A 4 -6.16 -5.24 11.81
CA LEU A 4 -5.97 -5.84 13.14
C LEU A 4 -5.98 -7.37 13.17
N HIS A 5 -6.48 -8.04 12.12
CA HIS A 5 -6.66 -9.49 12.16
C HIS A 5 -6.04 -10.20 10.95
N GLN A 6 -6.04 -9.57 9.78
CA GLN A 6 -5.60 -10.19 8.53
C GLN A 6 -4.94 -9.17 7.57
N PRO A 7 -3.88 -8.46 8.01
CA PRO A 7 -3.25 -7.40 7.21
C PRO A 7 -2.59 -7.92 5.92
N LEU A 8 -2.22 -9.20 5.87
CA LEU A 8 -1.61 -9.86 4.72
C LEU A 8 -2.62 -10.54 3.78
N GLN A 9 -3.92 -10.58 4.13
CA GLN A 9 -4.93 -11.28 3.34
C GLN A 9 -5.31 -10.47 2.10
N VAL A 10 -4.49 -10.60 1.07
CA VAL A 10 -4.69 -9.98 -0.23
C VAL A 10 -6.01 -10.47 -0.83
N SER A 11 -6.88 -9.53 -1.19
CA SER A 11 -8.15 -9.78 -1.86
C SER A 11 -8.31 -8.83 -3.03
N LYS A 12 -8.84 -9.30 -4.16
CA LYS A 12 -9.02 -8.47 -5.37
C LYS A 12 -9.79 -7.17 -5.10
N SER A 13 -10.70 -7.16 -4.12
CA SER A 13 -11.57 -6.02 -3.81
C SER A 13 -10.96 -5.02 -2.83
N ARG A 14 -10.25 -5.46 -1.78
CA ARG A 14 -9.90 -4.61 -0.63
C ARG A 14 -8.41 -4.42 -0.42
N ILE A 15 -7.62 -5.49 -0.30
CA ILE A 15 -6.19 -5.42 0.03
C ILE A 15 -5.38 -5.89 -1.17
N LYS A 16 -4.46 -5.07 -1.67
CA LYS A 16 -3.57 -5.44 -2.78
C LYS A 16 -2.11 -5.14 -2.43
N ARG A 17 -1.22 -6.12 -2.66
CA ARG A 17 0.23 -5.90 -2.66
C ARG A 17 0.63 -5.07 -3.87
N LEU A 18 1.39 -4.01 -3.65
CA LEU A 18 1.94 -3.17 -4.72
C LEU A 18 3.13 -3.89 -5.36
N ARG A 19 3.31 -3.74 -6.67
CA ARG A 19 4.39 -4.38 -7.43
C ARG A 19 5.41 -3.32 -7.85
N GLY A 20 6.69 -3.69 -7.91
CA GLY A 20 7.78 -2.78 -8.24
C GLY A 20 8.00 -1.69 -7.19
N THR A 21 7.44 -1.84 -5.99
CA THR A 21 7.54 -0.88 -4.90
C THR A 21 7.96 -1.63 -3.65
N ARG A 22 9.14 -1.28 -3.13
CA ARG A 22 9.65 -1.74 -1.84
C ARG A 22 8.82 -1.18 -0.68
N ARG A 23 8.37 0.09 -0.80
CA ARG A 23 7.56 0.78 0.21
C ARG A 23 6.67 1.87 -0.41
N PRO A 24 5.35 1.91 -0.11
CA PRO A 24 4.56 0.95 0.67
C PRO A 24 4.42 -0.41 -0.02
N GLN A 25 4.38 -1.48 0.77
CA GLN A 25 4.20 -2.86 0.29
C GLN A 25 2.75 -3.17 -0.08
N TYR A 26 1.79 -2.61 0.66
CA TYR A 26 0.36 -2.90 0.50
C TYR A 26 -0.48 -1.64 0.39
N ARG A 27 -1.66 -1.81 -0.22
CA ARG A 27 -2.72 -0.80 -0.23
C ARG A 27 -4.07 -1.43 0.09
N LEU A 28 -4.73 -0.90 1.10
CA LEU A 28 -6.12 -1.20 1.47
C LEU A 28 -7.06 -0.11 0.92
N ARG A 29 -8.18 -0.52 0.33
CA ARG A 29 -9.26 0.36 -0.14
C ARG A 29 -10.37 0.43 0.91
N VAL A 30 -10.69 1.62 1.38
CA VAL A 30 -11.80 1.87 2.32
C VAL A 30 -12.63 3.04 1.79
N GLY A 31 -13.77 2.75 1.16
CA GLY A 31 -14.60 3.77 0.52
C GLY A 31 -13.79 4.68 -0.42
N ASN A 32 -13.71 5.97 -0.06
CA ASN A 32 -13.01 6.99 -0.83
C ASN A 32 -11.54 7.19 -0.44
N VAL A 33 -10.99 6.44 0.53
CA VAL A 33 -9.58 6.54 0.95
C VAL A 33 -8.80 5.27 0.66
N ARG A 34 -7.49 5.43 0.49
CA ARG A 34 -6.48 4.39 0.23
C ARG A 34 -5.52 4.46 1.40
N VAL A 35 -5.41 3.35 2.13
CA VAL A 35 -4.47 3.20 3.23
C VAL A 35 -3.24 2.47 2.68
N PHE A 36 -2.09 3.11 2.76
CA PHE A 36 -0.81 2.54 2.36
C PHE A 36 -0.06 2.10 3.61
N TYR A 37 0.40 0.85 3.62
CA TYR A 37 1.02 0.27 4.81
C TYR A 37 2.06 -0.79 4.43
N ASP A 38 2.97 -1.02 5.37
CA ASP A 38 3.90 -2.14 5.37
C ASP A 38 3.51 -3.13 6.47
N VAL A 39 3.95 -4.38 6.31
CA VAL A 39 3.92 -5.36 7.39
C VAL A 39 5.37 -5.76 7.66
N ARG A 40 5.82 -5.64 8.91
CA ARG A 40 7.16 -6.05 9.35
C ARG A 40 6.99 -6.92 10.57
N ASP A 41 7.50 -8.14 10.50
CA ASP A 41 7.32 -9.16 11.54
C ASP A 41 5.84 -9.33 11.91
N ASP A 42 5.42 -8.88 13.09
CA ASP A 42 4.05 -8.88 13.60
C ASP A 42 3.39 -7.49 13.64
N GLU A 43 4.07 -6.45 13.15
CA GLU A 43 3.60 -5.07 13.16
C GLU A 43 3.07 -4.61 11.80
N VAL A 44 2.03 -3.76 11.86
CA VAL A 44 1.46 -3.06 10.70
C VAL A 44 1.79 -1.59 10.80
N GLU A 45 2.64 -1.10 9.90
CA GLU A 45 3.02 0.31 9.85
C GLU A 45 2.18 1.04 8.80
N VAL A 46 1.27 1.91 9.24
CA VAL A 46 0.45 2.74 8.34
C VAL A 46 1.24 3.99 7.94
N LEU A 47 1.60 4.07 6.66
CA LEU A 47 2.44 5.15 6.13
C LEU A 47 1.62 6.37 5.71
N ALA A 48 0.42 6.13 5.16
CA ALA A 48 -0.48 7.20 4.76
C ALA A 48 -1.92 6.73 4.58
N ILE A 49 -2.85 7.66 4.81
CA ILE A 49 -4.25 7.56 4.42
C ILE A 49 -4.50 8.70 3.43
N VAL A 50 -4.80 8.35 2.18
CA VAL A 50 -4.88 9.31 1.08
C VAL A 50 -6.22 9.15 0.35
N GLU A 51 -6.82 10.26 -0.08
CA GLU A 51 -8.01 10.19 -0.93
C GLU A 51 -7.76 9.43 -2.23
N LYS A 52 -8.82 8.82 -2.76
CA LYS A 52 -8.82 8.07 -4.03
C LYS A 52 -8.19 8.89 -5.15
N SER A 53 -8.58 10.14 -5.26
CA SER A 53 -8.18 11.09 -6.30
C SER A 53 -6.67 11.38 -6.27
N GLN A 54 -6.07 11.38 -5.08
CA GLN A 54 -4.66 11.75 -4.87
C GLN A 54 -3.73 10.55 -4.74
N ALA A 55 -4.27 9.34 -4.54
CA ALA A 55 -3.49 8.14 -4.22
C ALA A 55 -2.39 7.81 -5.25
N ALA A 56 -2.64 8.03 -6.54
CA ALA A 56 -1.65 7.79 -7.59
C ALA A 56 -0.50 8.81 -7.54
N ALA A 57 -0.83 10.09 -7.41
CA ALA A 57 0.15 11.17 -7.32
C ALA A 57 1.00 11.05 -6.04
N TRP A 58 0.38 10.67 -4.92
CA TRP A 58 1.10 10.39 -3.68
C TRP A 58 2.06 9.22 -3.87
N LEU A 59 1.60 8.08 -4.39
CA LEU A 59 2.46 6.90 -4.58
C LEU A 59 3.63 7.18 -5.53
N LYS A 60 3.41 7.96 -6.59
CA LYS A 60 4.48 8.39 -7.51
C LYS A 60 5.58 9.21 -6.82
N ARG A 61 5.18 10.04 -5.84
CA ARG A 61 6.09 10.95 -5.13
C ARG A 61 6.82 10.30 -3.98
N THR A 62 6.19 9.34 -3.30
CA THR A 62 6.68 8.78 -2.02
C THR A 62 7.05 7.31 -2.09
N GLY A 63 6.69 6.63 -3.18
CA GLY A 63 7.03 5.24 -3.41
C GLY A 63 8.54 5.05 -3.48
N VAL A 64 9.05 4.08 -2.73
CA VAL A 64 10.39 3.54 -2.90
C VAL A 64 10.27 2.37 -3.84
N TYR A 65 10.82 2.50 -5.04
CA TYR A 65 10.75 1.48 -6.09
C TYR A 65 11.92 0.50 -5.95
N ASP A 66 11.71 -0.74 -6.37
CA ASP A 66 12.81 -1.71 -6.47
C ASP A 66 13.75 -1.26 -7.61
N GLU A 67 15.07 -1.43 -7.46
CA GLU A 67 16.05 -0.93 -8.45
C GLU A 67 15.81 -1.45 -9.87
N GLU A 68 15.25 -2.65 -10.03
CA GLU A 68 14.89 -3.24 -11.33
C GLU A 68 13.71 -2.55 -12.04
N SER A 69 12.89 -1.76 -11.32
CA SER A 69 11.74 -1.05 -11.90
C SER A 69 12.08 0.35 -12.43
N SER A 70 13.31 0.83 -12.24
CA SER A 70 13.77 2.13 -12.75
C SER A 70 14.28 2.09 -14.19
N ILE A 71 14.25 0.92 -14.84
CA ILE A 71 14.65 0.71 -16.24
C ILE A 71 13.47 0.08 -16.99
N SER A 72 12.40 0.83 -17.20
CA SER A 72 11.31 0.48 -18.14
C SER A 72 10.54 1.74 -18.54
#